data_AF-A0A3D0MH81-F1
#
_entry.id   AF-A0A3D0MH81-F1
#
_cell.length_a   1.000
_cell.length_b   1.000
_cell.length_c   1.000
_cell.angle_alpha   90.00
_cell.angle_beta   90.00
_cell.angle_gamma   90.00
#
_symmetry.space_group_name_H-M   'P 1'
#
loop_
_entity.id
_entity.type
_entity.pdbx_description
1 polymer ?
#
loop_
_entity_poly.entity_id
_entity_poly.type
_entity_poly.pdbx_seq_one_letter_code
_entity_poly.pdbx_strand_id
1 'polypeptide(L)'
;MSNLSQDYDMKCFNEPFRGVKLIITPTQKDLGGFSVRRALPVLEQRRVGPWIFFDHAGPAVFPPGEGIDVRPHPHINLATVSYLFDGAIMHRDSLGNELAIVPGDINLMVAGKGIVHYERTPDNVR
;
A
#
# COMPACT_ATOMS: atom_id res chain seq x y z
N MET A 1 -26.48 4.91 12.60
CA MET A 1 -26.61 3.45 12.72
C MET A 1 -25.52 2.81 11.89
N SER A 2 -24.31 2.67 12.44
CA SER A 2 -23.21 1.99 11.76
C SER A 2 -23.31 0.49 12.05
N ASN A 3 -23.60 -0.29 11.02
CA ASN A 3 -23.44 -1.75 11.07
C ASN A 3 -21.94 -2.05 11.08
N LEU A 4 -21.33 -2.02 12.26
CA LEU A 4 -19.98 -2.52 12.48
C LEU A 4 -20.07 -4.05 12.59
N SER A 5 -20.08 -4.72 11.44
CA SER A 5 -19.67 -6.12 11.39
C SER A 5 -18.23 -6.18 11.89
N GLN A 6 -17.98 -6.87 13.01
CA GLN A 6 -16.63 -7.07 13.57
C GLN A 6 -15.89 -8.24 12.89
N ASP A 7 -16.53 -8.90 11.93
CA ASP A 7 -15.96 -10.00 11.17
C ASP A 7 -15.82 -9.56 9.69
N TYR A 8 -14.61 -9.13 9.32
CA TYR A 8 -14.24 -8.78 7.94
C TYR A 8 -13.57 -9.96 7.22
N ASP A 9 -13.25 -11.04 7.94
CA ASP A 9 -12.61 -12.22 7.40
C ASP A 9 -13.67 -13.12 6.77
N MET A 10 -14.02 -12.80 5.53
CA MET A 10 -14.85 -13.69 4.73
C MET A 10 -14.08 -14.99 4.50
N LYS A 11 -14.56 -16.10 5.06
CA LYS A 11 -13.95 -17.43 4.88
C LYS A 11 -13.74 -17.67 3.38
N CYS A 12 -12.49 -17.92 2.98
CA CYS A 12 -12.17 -18.34 1.62
C CYS A 12 -12.87 -19.67 1.35
N PHE A 13 -13.92 -19.66 0.53
CA PHE A 13 -14.56 -20.88 0.08
C PHE A 13 -13.67 -21.52 -1.00
N ASN A 14 -13.33 -22.79 -0.81
CA ASN A 14 -12.56 -23.58 -1.78
C ASN A 14 -13.40 -24.08 -2.97
N GLU A 15 -14.66 -23.68 -3.07
CA GLU A 15 -15.52 -23.97 -4.22
C GLU A 15 -15.46 -22.81 -5.22
N PRO A 16 -15.33 -23.08 -6.54
CA PRO A 16 -15.28 -22.03 -7.54
C PRO A 16 -16.61 -21.29 -7.60
N PHE A 17 -16.69 -20.12 -6.96
CA PHE A 17 -17.80 -19.20 -7.17
C PHE A 17 -17.88 -18.85 -8.66
N ARG A 18 -19.03 -19.09 -9.29
CA ARG A 18 -19.28 -18.82 -10.71
C ARG A 18 -19.08 -17.35 -11.14
N GLY A 19 -18.79 -16.43 -10.20
CA GLY A 19 -18.52 -15.01 -10.46
C GLY A 19 -17.05 -14.58 -10.38
N VAL A 20 -16.12 -15.44 -9.93
CA VAL A 20 -14.69 -15.08 -9.83
C VAL A 20 -13.99 -15.46 -11.13
N LYS A 21 -13.59 -14.45 -11.92
CA LYS A 21 -12.92 -14.66 -13.21
C LYS A 21 -11.46 -15.11 -13.08
N LEU A 22 -10.73 -14.59 -12.10
CA LEU A 22 -9.30 -14.84 -11.91
C LEU A 22 -8.93 -14.70 -10.43
N ILE A 23 -8.20 -15.68 -9.91
CA ILE A 23 -7.54 -15.61 -8.61
C ILE A 23 -6.07 -15.27 -8.89
N ILE A 24 -5.59 -14.15 -8.34
CA ILE A 24 -4.19 -13.74 -8.48
C ILE A 24 -3.46 -14.09 -7.18
N THR A 25 -2.42 -14.92 -7.29
CA THR A 25 -1.50 -15.17 -6.18
C THR A 25 -0.42 -14.08 -6.17
N PRO A 26 -0.35 -13.23 -5.13
CA PRO A 26 0.65 -12.16 -5.08
C PRO A 26 2.08 -12.68 -5.01
N THR A 27 3.03 -11.92 -5.56
CA THR A 27 4.47 -12.26 -5.48
C THR A 27 5.20 -11.31 -4.55
N GLN A 28 6.21 -11.81 -3.84
CA GLN A 28 7.02 -10.96 -2.96
C GLN A 28 7.95 -10.04 -3.78
N LYS A 29 8.06 -8.78 -3.37
CA LYS A 29 8.94 -7.76 -3.95
C LYS A 29 9.67 -7.01 -2.85
N ASP A 30 10.97 -6.85 -3.01
CA ASP A 30 11.80 -6.03 -2.12
C ASP A 30 11.76 -4.56 -2.57
N LEU A 31 11.55 -3.66 -1.61
CA LEU A 31 11.54 -2.21 -1.78
C LEU A 31 12.77 -1.53 -1.15
N GLY A 32 13.81 -2.30 -0.82
CA GLY A 32 15.05 -1.81 -0.23
C GLY A 32 15.13 -2.04 1.28
N GLY A 33 14.98 -3.31 1.70
CA GLY A 33 15.00 -3.71 3.11
C GLY A 33 13.61 -3.99 3.69
N PHE A 34 12.57 -3.78 2.90
CA PHE A 34 11.19 -4.09 3.23
C PHE A 34 10.53 -4.84 2.08
N SER A 35 9.87 -5.96 2.38
CA SER A 35 9.17 -6.76 1.39
C SER A 35 7.67 -6.49 1.39
N VAL A 36 7.10 -6.39 0.19
CA VAL A 36 5.65 -6.31 -0.05
C VAL A 36 5.19 -7.51 -0.87
N ARG A 37 3.88 -7.80 -0.81
CA ARG A 37 3.23 -8.77 -1.69
C ARG A 37 2.48 -8.03 -2.80
N ARG A 38 2.98 -8.14 -4.03
CA ARG A 38 2.42 -7.48 -5.22
C ARG A 38 1.36 -8.34 -5.90
N ALA A 39 0.14 -7.83 -5.96
CA ALA A 39 -1.00 -8.46 -6.65
C ALA A 39 -1.24 -7.88 -8.05
N LEU A 40 -0.89 -6.61 -8.29
CA LEU A 40 -0.97 -5.99 -9.62
C LEU A 40 0.31 -5.18 -9.90
N PRO A 41 0.79 -5.16 -11.16
CA PRO A 41 0.30 -5.92 -12.31
C PRO A 41 0.80 -7.38 -12.34
N VAL A 42 0.04 -8.26 -13.00
CA VAL A 42 0.48 -9.61 -13.40
C VAL A 42 0.25 -9.81 -14.92
N LEU A 43 0.80 -10.87 -15.50
CA LEU A 43 0.72 -11.11 -16.95
C LEU A 43 -0.73 -11.23 -17.44
N GLU A 44 -1.55 -11.92 -16.66
CA GLU A 44 -2.95 -12.24 -16.94
C GLU A 44 -3.88 -11.04 -16.71
N GLN A 45 -3.49 -10.10 -15.84
CA GLN A 45 -4.28 -8.93 -15.48
C GLN A 45 -3.38 -7.75 -15.09
N ARG A 46 -3.32 -6.76 -15.99
CA ARG A 46 -2.50 -5.56 -15.78
C ARG A 46 -3.20 -4.47 -14.94
N ARG A 47 -4.53 -4.49 -14.86
CA ARG A 47 -5.33 -3.50 -14.13
C ARG A 47 -6.71 -4.03 -13.74
N VAL A 48 -7.33 -3.46 -12.72
CA VAL A 48 -8.75 -3.64 -12.39
C VAL A 48 -9.40 -2.25 -12.37
N GLY A 49 -10.22 -1.93 -13.38
CA GLY A 49 -10.71 -0.56 -13.54
C GLY A 49 -9.56 0.46 -13.60
N PRO A 50 -9.52 1.49 -12.73
CA PRO A 50 -8.42 2.45 -12.67
C PRO A 50 -7.19 1.96 -11.87
N TRP A 51 -7.28 0.82 -11.18
CA TRP A 51 -6.20 0.30 -10.33
C TRP A 51 -5.17 -0.45 -11.19
N ILE A 52 -3.98 0.13 -11.34
CA ILE A 52 -2.88 -0.43 -12.17
C ILE A 52 -1.76 -1.06 -11.34
N PHE A 53 -1.82 -0.91 -10.01
CA PHE A 53 -0.79 -1.34 -9.08
C PHE A 53 -1.45 -1.64 -7.73
N PHE A 54 -1.01 -2.70 -7.06
CA PHE A 54 -1.53 -3.06 -5.75
C PHE A 54 -0.48 -3.90 -4.99
N ASP A 55 0.04 -3.32 -3.91
CA ASP A 55 0.96 -3.97 -2.98
C ASP A 55 0.31 -4.08 -1.60
N HIS A 56 0.43 -5.23 -0.96
CA HIS A 56 0.13 -5.42 0.46
C HIS A 56 1.47 -5.44 1.22
N ALA A 57 1.68 -4.39 2.00
CA ALA A 57 2.82 -4.17 2.88
C ALA A 57 2.58 -4.82 4.26
N GLY A 58 3.53 -5.65 4.72
CA GLY A 58 3.46 -6.29 6.04
C GLY A 58 2.55 -7.53 6.12
N PRO A 59 2.23 -8.05 7.32
CA PRO A 59 2.81 -7.62 8.60
C PRO A 59 4.34 -7.79 8.57
N ALA A 60 5.05 -6.82 9.14
CA ALA A 60 6.50 -6.84 9.28
C ALA A 60 6.87 -6.20 10.62
N VAL A 61 7.92 -6.72 11.24
CA VAL A 61 8.46 -6.20 12.50
C VAL A 61 9.89 -5.78 12.25
N PHE A 62 10.24 -4.57 12.68
CA PHE A 62 11.57 -4.01 12.52
C PHE A 62 12.25 -3.88 13.89
N PRO A 63 13.57 -4.14 13.98
CA PRO A 63 14.35 -3.76 15.16
C PRO A 63 14.32 -2.24 15.41
N PRO A 64 14.58 -1.79 16.66
CA PRO A 64 14.73 -0.36 16.94
C PRO A 64 15.81 0.30 16.06
N GLY A 65 15.50 1.47 15.52
CA GLY A 65 16.32 2.22 14.56
C GLY A 65 16.12 1.82 13.10
N GLU A 66 15.42 0.73 12.83
CA GLU A 66 15.10 0.26 11.48
C GLU A 66 13.62 0.51 11.13
N GLY A 67 13.30 0.40 9.85
CA GLY A 67 11.95 0.64 9.39
C GLY A 67 11.87 0.78 7.88
N ILE A 68 10.70 1.20 7.42
CA ILE A 68 10.49 1.52 6.01
C ILE A 68 11.33 2.77 5.69
N ASP A 69 12.14 2.70 4.63
CA ASP A 69 12.91 3.84 4.14
C ASP A 69 12.90 3.90 2.61
N VAL A 70 11.73 4.20 2.04
CA VAL A 70 11.59 4.36 0.60
C VAL A 70 12.16 5.72 0.21
N ARG A 71 13.34 5.69 -0.43
CA ARG A 71 14.06 6.89 -0.88
C ARG A 71 13.21 7.75 -1.82
N PRO A 72 13.54 9.06 -1.95
CA PRO A 72 12.85 9.96 -2.87
C PRO A 72 12.73 9.38 -4.28
N HIS A 73 11.51 9.30 -4.81
CA HIS A 73 11.22 8.76 -6.13
C HIS A 73 10.05 9.49 -6.81
N PRO A 74 10.01 9.54 -8.15
CA PRO A 74 8.97 10.25 -8.89
C PRO A 74 7.76 9.37 -9.24
N HIS A 75 6.59 10.00 -9.35
CA HIS A 75 5.42 9.46 -10.05
C HIS A 75 4.87 10.48 -11.06
N ILE A 76 4.27 10.00 -12.15
CA ILE A 76 3.57 10.81 -13.16
C ILE A 76 2.27 10.11 -13.58
N ASN A 77 1.25 10.87 -14.00
CA ASN A 77 0.00 10.38 -14.59
C ASN A 77 -0.77 9.35 -13.75
N LEU A 78 -0.57 9.33 -12.43
CA LEU A 78 -1.24 8.42 -11.51
C LEU A 78 -1.59 9.12 -10.19
N ALA A 79 -2.34 8.43 -9.36
CA ALA A 79 -2.50 8.74 -7.94
C ALA A 79 -2.14 7.51 -7.12
N THR A 80 -1.50 7.71 -5.96
CA THR A 80 -1.27 6.65 -4.98
C THR A 80 -2.32 6.74 -3.88
N VAL A 81 -2.75 5.58 -3.40
CA VAL A 81 -3.65 5.45 -2.25
C VAL A 81 -2.97 4.52 -1.27
N SER A 82 -2.62 5.05 -0.10
CA SER A 82 -2.01 4.28 0.98
C SER A 82 -3.01 4.22 2.14
N TYR A 83 -3.42 3.01 2.52
CA TYR A 83 -4.27 2.77 3.68
C TYR A 83 -3.47 1.99 4.72
N LEU A 84 -3.28 2.58 5.91
CA LEU A 84 -2.40 2.01 6.92
C LEU A 84 -3.19 1.19 7.95
N PHE A 85 -2.81 -0.08 8.12
CA PHE A 85 -3.43 -0.97 9.10
C PHE A 85 -2.77 -0.90 10.49
N ASP A 86 -1.45 -0.76 10.55
CA ASP A 86 -0.66 -0.71 11.79
C ASP A 86 0.68 0.03 11.56
N GLY A 87 1.33 0.48 12.63
CA GLY A 87 2.56 1.27 12.60
C GLY A 87 2.32 2.74 12.27
N ALA A 88 3.33 3.41 11.69
CA ALA A 88 3.20 4.78 11.18
C ALA A 88 4.12 5.00 9.98
N ILE A 89 3.70 5.86 9.06
CA ILE A 89 4.48 6.26 7.87
C ILE A 89 4.50 7.78 7.79
N MET A 90 5.68 8.37 7.62
CA MET A 90 5.87 9.77 7.24
C MET A 90 5.94 9.86 5.72
N HIS A 91 4.98 10.57 5.12
CA HIS A 91 5.00 10.97 3.72
C HIS A 91 5.49 12.42 3.60
N ARG A 92 6.43 12.67 2.68
CA ARG A 92 6.79 14.03 2.28
C ARG A 92 6.99 14.11 0.79
N ASP A 93 6.54 15.21 0.18
CA ASP A 93 6.63 15.40 -1.26
C ASP A 93 7.20 16.76 -1.70
N SER A 94 7.40 16.89 -3.01
CA SER A 94 7.98 18.06 -3.67
C SER A 94 7.08 19.30 -3.66
N LEU A 95 5.82 19.19 -3.22
CA LEU A 95 4.95 20.35 -3.00
C LEU A 95 5.06 20.90 -1.58
N GLY A 96 5.86 20.25 -0.73
CA GLY A 96 6.06 20.63 0.67
C GLY A 96 5.04 20.03 1.62
N ASN A 97 4.20 19.09 1.17
CA ASN A 97 3.34 18.36 2.09
C ASN A 97 4.21 17.44 2.94
N GLU A 98 3.92 17.40 4.24
CA GLU A 98 4.56 16.52 5.22
C GLU A 98 3.47 15.99 6.15
N LEU A 99 3.21 14.69 6.09
CA LEU A 99 2.05 14.07 6.74
C LEU A 99 2.46 12.75 7.38
N ALA A 100 2.20 12.64 8.69
CA ALA A 100 2.20 11.35 9.37
C ALA A 100 0.89 10.63 9.06
N ILE A 101 0.99 9.40 8.56
CA ILE A 101 -0.10 8.48 8.28
C ILE A 101 -0.10 7.47 9.43
N VAL A 102 -1.21 7.37 10.15
CA VAL A 102 -1.38 6.46 11.30
C VAL A 102 -2.49 5.43 11.01
N PRO A 103 -2.67 4.39 11.86
CA PRO A 103 -3.63 3.32 11.56
C PRO A 103 -5.06 3.82 11.34
N GLY A 104 -5.66 3.41 10.23
CA GLY A 104 -6.99 3.84 9.77
C GLY A 104 -6.97 5.03 8.81
N ASP A 105 -5.84 5.72 8.64
CA ASP A 105 -5.73 6.82 7.69
C ASP A 105 -5.66 6.35 6.24
N ILE A 106 -6.15 7.20 5.35
CA ILE A 106 -5.93 7.12 3.91
C ILE A 106 -5.11 8.34 3.48
N ASN A 107 -3.96 8.10 2.86
CA ASN A 107 -3.25 9.12 2.10
C ASN A 107 -3.56 8.98 0.61
N LEU A 108 -4.06 10.05 -0.02
CA LEU A 108 -4.30 10.15 -1.45
C LEU A 108 -3.36 11.20 -2.05
N MET A 109 -2.32 10.75 -2.74
CA MET A 109 -1.38 11.64 -3.44
C MET A 109 -1.66 11.60 -4.95
N VAL A 110 -2.10 12.72 -5.52
CA VAL A 110 -2.35 12.85 -6.97
C VAL A 110 -1.11 13.42 -7.65
N ALA A 111 -0.37 12.60 -8.38
CA ALA A 111 0.89 13.02 -9.00
C ALA A 111 0.70 13.97 -10.19
N GLY A 112 -0.38 13.79 -10.97
CA GLY A 112 -0.66 14.62 -12.14
C GLY A 112 0.52 14.68 -13.12
N LYS A 113 1.04 15.87 -13.39
CA LYS A 113 2.21 16.06 -14.28
C LYS A 113 3.52 15.54 -13.68
N GLY A 114 3.59 15.39 -12.36
CA GLY A 114 4.75 14.87 -11.67
C GLY A 114 4.79 15.28 -10.21
N ILE A 115 5.18 14.33 -9.37
CA ILE A 115 5.50 14.57 -7.96
C ILE A 115 6.71 13.70 -7.59
N VAL A 116 7.62 14.22 -6.77
CA VAL A 116 8.67 13.44 -6.13
C VAL A 116 8.33 13.33 -4.66
N HIS A 117 8.38 12.14 -4.08
CA HIS A 117 8.07 11.93 -2.67
C HIS A 117 8.95 10.83 -2.05
N TYR A 118 8.97 10.78 -0.73
CA TYR A 118 9.50 9.66 0.04
C TYR A 118 8.47 9.19 1.07
N GLU A 119 8.60 7.93 1.48
CA GLU A 119 7.77 7.31 2.52
C GLU A 119 8.69 6.57 3.49
N ARG A 120 8.63 6.91 4.79
CA ARG A 120 9.54 6.36 5.80
C ARG A 120 8.84 6.09 7.12
N THR A 121 9.41 5.25 7.98
CA THR A 121 9.03 5.24 9.39
C THR A 121 9.38 6.60 10.03
N PRO A 122 8.45 7.27 10.74
CA PRO A 122 8.75 8.52 11.44
C PRO A 122 9.82 8.34 12.52
N ASP A 123 10.71 9.33 12.70
CA ASP A 123 11.87 9.22 13.60
C ASP A 123 11.48 8.97 15.07
N ASN A 124 10.32 9.45 15.51
CA ASN A 124 9.83 9.28 16.88
C ASN A 124 9.28 7.88 17.18
N VAL A 125 9.13 7.02 16.16
CA VAL A 125 8.66 5.64 16.30
C VAL A 125 9.59 4.63 15.61
N ARG A 126 10.79 5.10 15.23
CA ARG A 126 11.83 4.30 14.59
C ARG A 126 12.61 3.50 15.63
#